data_AF-A0A960XKJ7-F1
#
_entry.id   AF-A0A960XKJ7-F1
#
_cell.length_a   1.000
_cell.length_b   1.000
_cell.length_c   1.000
_cell.angle_alpha   90.00
_cell.angle_beta   90.00
_cell.angle_gamma   90.00
#
_symmetry.space_group_name_H-M   'P 1'
#
loop_
_entity.id
_entity.type
_entity.pdbx_description
1 polymer ?
#
loop_
_entity_poly.entity_id
_entity_poly.type
_entity_poly.pdbx_seq_one_letter_code
_entity_poly.pdbx_strand_id
1 'polypeptide(L)' 'MSTMVVIDYCIVSDDLPKVVAENVAAKIAEGWQPWGNLATSMCTGEDGTASTMVCQPMVKYTLSDWE' A
#
# COMPACT_ATOMS: atom_id res chain seq x y z
N MET A 1 -7.99 22.28 -10.35
CA MET A 1 -8.93 21.41 -9.61
C MET A 1 -8.05 20.36 -8.93
N SER A 2 -8.28 19.94 -7.68
CA SER A 2 -7.40 18.89 -7.10
C SER A 2 -7.84 17.52 -7.58
N THR A 3 -6.93 16.73 -8.16
CA THR A 3 -7.21 15.35 -8.54
C THR A 3 -6.79 14.44 -7.39
N MET A 4 -7.70 13.57 -6.94
CA MET A 4 -7.41 12.57 -5.92
C MET A 4 -7.10 11.24 -6.60
N VAL A 5 -5.90 10.71 -6.38
CA VAL A 5 -5.51 9.38 -6.84
C VAL A 5 -5.43 8.44 -5.65
N VAL A 6 -6.17 7.33 -5.70
CA VAL A 6 -6.15 6.27 -4.70
C VAL A 6 -5.54 5.02 -5.34
N ILE A 7 -4.56 4.42 -4.67
CA ILE A 7 -3.92 3.17 -5.09
C ILE A 7 -3.83 2.23 -3.89
N ASP A 8 -4.19 0.97 -4.10
CA ASP A 8 -3.97 -0.09 -3.13
C ASP A 8 -2.54 -0.63 -3.26
N TYR A 9 -1.73 -0.43 -2.23
CA TYR A 9 -0.38 -1.00 -2.17
C TYR A 9 -0.43 -2.34 -1.45
N CYS A 10 -0.47 -3.42 -2.24
CA CYS A 10 -0.48 -4.79 -1.76
C CYS A 10 0.94 -5.38 -1.70
N ILE A 11 1.25 -6.02 -0.58
CA ILE A 11 2.52 -6.68 -0.30
C ILE A 11 2.22 -8.10 0.14
N VAL A 12 2.82 -9.07 -0.54
CA VAL A 12 2.83 -10.48 -0.09
C VAL A 12 4.12 -10.68 0.68
N SER A 13 4.04 -11.02 1.97
CA SER A 13 5.22 -11.27 2.79
C SER A 13 4.94 -12.30 3.88
N ASP A 14 5.94 -13.11 4.18
CA ASP A 14 5.96 -14.02 5.32
C ASP A 14 6.43 -13.30 6.61
N ASP A 15 7.01 -12.10 6.48
CA ASP A 15 7.52 -11.25 7.57
C ASP A 15 6.80 -9.90 7.57
N LEU A 16 5.49 -9.97 7.85
CA LEU A 16 4.49 -8.92 7.67
C LEU A 16 4.81 -7.54 8.27
N PRO A 17 5.22 -7.41 9.55
CA PRO A 17 5.24 -6.10 10.20
C PRO A 17 6.34 -5.20 9.64
N LYS A 18 7.49 -5.81 9.31
CA LYS A 18 8.69 -5.08 8.89
C LYS A 18 8.59 -4.63 7.43
N VAL A 19 8.20 -5.53 6.53
CA VAL A 19 8.12 -5.22 5.09
C VAL A 19 7.02 -4.20 4.81
N VAL A 20 5.89 -4.28 5.51
CA VAL A 20 4.81 -3.27 5.39
C VAL A 20 5.30 -1.92 5.89
N ALA A 21 5.96 -1.85 7.06
CA ALA A 21 6.47 -0.59 7.59
C ALA A 21 7.49 0.08 6.65
N GLU A 22 8.42 -0.68 6.08
CA GLU A 22 9.45 -0.15 5.17
C GLU A 22 8.86 0.35 3.84
N ASN A 23 7.96 -0.42 3.22
CA ASN A 23 7.33 -0.02 1.95
C ASN A 23 6.34 1.15 2.13
N VAL A 24 5.53 1.13 3.19
CA VAL A 24 4.61 2.23 3.49
C VAL A 24 5.40 3.49 3.82
N ALA A 25 6.48 3.40 4.60
CA ALA A 25 7.35 4.54 4.90
C ALA A 25 7.98 5.14 3.63
N ALA A 26 8.44 4.31 2.69
CA ALA A 26 8.96 4.78 1.41
C ALA A 26 7.90 5.56 0.61
N LYS A 27 6.65 5.09 0.58
CA LYS A 27 5.56 5.78 -0.11
C LYS A 27 5.11 7.06 0.59
N ILE A 28 5.16 7.10 1.92
CA ILE A 28 4.94 8.33 2.67
C ILE A 28 6.01 9.38 2.30
N ALA A 29 7.27 8.98 2.15
CA ALA A 29 8.34 9.88 1.68
C ALA A 29 8.11 10.40 0.25
N GLU A 30 7.42 9.64 -0.61
CA GLU A 30 6.99 10.07 -1.95
C GLU A 30 5.73 10.98 -1.95
N GLY A 31 5.18 11.29 -0.76
CA GLY A 31 4.02 12.15 -0.59
C GLY A 31 2.67 11.43 -0.67
N TRP A 32 2.64 10.11 -0.53
CA TRP A 32 1.41 9.35 -0.34
C TRP A 32 0.98 9.35 1.12
N GLN A 33 -0.32 9.18 1.38
CA GLN A 33 -0.86 9.08 2.73
C GLN A 33 -1.69 7.80 2.88
N PRO A 34 -1.58 7.07 4.00
CA PRO A 34 -2.47 5.96 4.31
C PRO A 34 -3.93 6.42 4.32
N TRP A 35 -4.80 5.62 3.70
CA TRP A 35 -6.22 5.87 3.62
C TRP A 35 -6.99 4.56 3.89
N GLY A 36 -8.13 4.66 4.58
CA GLY A 36 -8.96 3.49 4.89
C GLY A 36 -8.31 2.48 5.84
N ASN A 37 -8.88 1.27 5.86
CA ASN A 37 -8.42 0.17 6.70
C ASN A 37 -7.41 -0.71 5.97
N LEU A 38 -6.46 -1.25 6.71
CA LEU A 38 -5.55 -2.29 6.23
C LEU A 38 -6.36 -3.56 5.87
N ALA A 39 -6.24 -4.02 4.64
CA ALA A 39 -6.81 -5.30 4.23
C ALA A 39 -5.73 -6.39 4.35
N THR A 40 -6.07 -7.51 4.99
CA THR A 40 -5.18 -8.66 5.12
C THR A 40 -5.86 -9.90 4.55
N SER A 41 -5.13 -10.71 3.79
CA SER A 41 -5.62 -11.95 3.22
C SER A 41 -4.53 -13.00 3.27
N MET A 42 -4.88 -14.26 3.54
CA MET A 42 -3.93 -15.36 3.42
C MET A 42 -3.87 -15.81 1.96
N CYS A 43 -2.67 -15.98 1.44
CA CYS A 43 -2.42 -16.51 0.11
C CYS A 43 -1.40 -17.63 0.21
N THR A 44 -1.59 -18.70 -0.55
CA THR A 44 -0.63 -19.79 -0.60
C THR A 44 0.32 -19.51 -1.75
N GLY A 45 1.61 -19.42 -1.47
CA GLY A 45 2.64 -19.33 -2.50
C GLY A 45 2.64 -20.56 -3.40
N GLU A 46 3.25 -20.45 -4.58
CA GLU A 46 3.39 -21.59 -5.52
C GLU A 46 4.20 -22.75 -4.91
N ASP A 47 4.97 -22.49 -3.86
CA ASP A 47 5.75 -23.45 -3.07
C ASP A 47 4.95 -24.14 -1.94
N GLY A 48 3.68 -23.78 -1.76
CA GLY A 48 2.83 -24.29 -0.68
C GLY A 48 3.01 -23.59 0.66
N THR A 49 3.85 -22.55 0.74
CA THR A 49 4.04 -21.75 1.95
C THR A 49 2.82 -20.84 2.17
N ALA A 50 2.33 -20.78 3.41
CA ALA A 50 1.26 -19.87 3.78
C ALA A 50 1.82 -18.45 3.95
N SER A 51 1.61 -17.62 2.95
CA SER A 51 1.98 -16.20 2.95
C SER A 51 0.77 -15.34 3.33
N THR A 52 1.05 -14.16 3.87
CA THR A 52 -0.01 -13.17 4.12
C THR A 52 0.18 -12.00 3.18
N MET A 53 -0.88 -11.67 2.47
CA MET A 53 -0.99 -10.46 1.67
C MET A 53 -1.57 -9.34 2.54
N VAL A 54 -0.89 -8.20 2.58
CA VAL A 54 -1.35 -6.98 3.23
C VAL A 54 -1.48 -5.90 2.19
N CYS A 55 -2.66 -5.31 2.09
CA CYS A 55 -2.91 -4.17 1.23
C CYS A 55 -3.20 -2.93 2.10
N GLN A 56 -2.35 -1.92 1.99
CA GLN A 56 -2.59 -0.59 2.56
C GLN A 56 -3.10 0.31 1.43
N PRO A 57 -4.36 0.78 1.48
CA PRO A 57 -4.81 1.82 0.57
C PRO A 57 -4.04 3.11 0.87
N MET A 58 -3.57 3.79 -0.17
CA MET A 58 -2.85 5.05 -0.06
C MET A 58 -3.45 6.07 -1.03
N VAL A 59 -3.50 7.34 -0.61
CA VAL A 59 -3.99 8.46 -1.40
C VAL A 59 -2.87 9.47 -1.67
N LYS A 60 -2.88 10.07 -2.85
CA LYS A 60 -2.06 11.24 -3.17
C LYS A 60 -2.93 12.30 -3.84
N TYR A 61 -2.86 13.51 -3.30
CA TYR A 61 -3.53 14.67 -3.88
C TYR A 61 -2.55 15.35 -4.83
N THR A 62 -2.89 15.41 -6.11
CA THR A 62 -2.19 16.25 -7.07
C THR A 62 -3.01 17.51 -7.28
N LEU A 63 -2.39 18.67 -7.07
CA LEU A 63 -2.95 19.91 -7.60
C LEU A 63 -2.82 19.79 -9.12
N SER A 64 -3.94 19.73 -9.84
CA SER A 64 -3.87 19.99 -11.27
C SER A 64 -3.50 21.45 -11.41
N ASP A 65 -2.31 21.71 -11.93
CA ASP A 65 -1.91 23.04 -12.38
C ASP A 65 -3.02 23.51 -13.32
N TRP A 66 -3.74 24.55 -12.90
CA TRP A 66 -4.69 25.23 -13.75
C TRP A 66 -3.86 25.95 -14.82
N GLU A 67 -3.97 25.50 -16.08
CA GLU A 67 -3.56 26.27 -17.27
C GLU A 67 -4.51 27.45 -17.53
#